data_AF-A0A7K2NDS7-F1
#
_entry.id   AF-A0A7K2NDS7-F1
#
_cell.length_a   1.000
_cell.length_b   1.000
_cell.length_c   1.000
_cell.angle_alpha   90.00
_cell.angle_beta   90.00
_cell.angle_gamma   90.00
#
_symmetry.space_group_name_H-M   'P 1'
#
loop_
_entity.id
_entity.type
_entity.pdbx_description
1 polymer ?
#
loop_
_entity_poly.entity_id
_entity_poly.type
_entity_poly.pdbx_seq_one_letter_code
_entity_poly.pdbx_strand_id
1 'polypeptide(L)' 'MTATGQLPEVGDEVMDDGTRAIVTDIRRGVTWLRRPGRGEWPAEDSGRLTVTRTRAERIAAGDA' A
#
# COMPACT_ATOMS: atom_id res chain seq x y z
N MET A 1 8.96 -14.57 -5.56
CA MET A 1 8.71 -14.61 -4.11
C MET A 1 7.40 -13.87 -3.88
N THR A 2 6.28 -14.59 -3.82
CA THR A 2 4.97 -14.00 -3.51
C THR A 2 4.98 -13.59 -2.04
N ALA A 3 4.84 -12.30 -1.75
CA ALA A 3 4.77 -11.78 -0.39
C ALA A 3 3.43 -12.18 0.25
N THR A 4 3.30 -13.43 0.65
CA THR A 4 2.18 -13.93 1.45
C THR A 4 2.50 -13.74 2.93
N GLY A 5 1.89 -12.73 3.55
CA GLY A 5 1.73 -12.67 5.01
C GLY A 5 2.20 -11.39 5.72
N GLN A 6 2.76 -10.40 5.02
CA GLN A 6 3.13 -9.13 5.64
C GLN A 6 1.95 -8.14 5.56
N LEU A 7 1.51 -7.64 6.70
CA LEU A 7 0.59 -6.50 6.75
C LEU A 7 1.30 -5.28 6.12
N PRO A 8 0.62 -4.55 5.23
CA PRO A 8 1.23 -3.41 4.55
C PRO A 8 1.57 -2.28 5.53
N GLU A 9 2.71 -1.62 5.31
CA GLU A 9 3.21 -0.53 6.14
C GLU A 9 3.12 0.82 5.42
N VAL A 10 3.18 1.92 6.18
CA VAL A 10 3.13 3.27 5.60
C VAL A 10 4.30 3.51 4.65
N GLY A 11 3.96 3.88 3.42
CA GLY A 11 4.88 4.11 2.31
C GLY A 11 5.03 2.91 1.37
N ASP A 12 4.54 1.73 1.76
CA ASP A 12 4.48 0.58 0.89
C ASP A 12 3.53 0.82 -0.27
N GLU A 13 3.85 0.17 -1.37
CA GLU A 13 2.97 0.07 -2.51
C GLU A 13 2.24 -1.27 -2.47
N VAL A 14 0.93 -1.20 -2.66
CA VAL A 14 0.03 -2.32 -2.58
C VAL A 14 -0.84 -2.42 -3.83
N MET A 15 -1.31 -3.64 -4.08
CA MET A 15 -2.41 -3.92 -4.99
C MET A 15 -3.70 -4.09 -4.19
N ASP A 16 -4.71 -3.29 -4.52
CA ASP A 16 -6.06 -3.28 -3.96
C ASP A 16 -7.05 -3.59 -5.09
N ASP A 17 -7.50 -4.84 -5.18
CA ASP A 17 -8.41 -5.33 -6.23
C ASP A 17 -8.01 -4.91 -7.68
N GLY A 18 -6.74 -5.11 -8.01
CA GLY A 18 -6.17 -4.72 -9.32
C GLY A 18 -5.82 -3.23 -9.46
N THR A 19 -6.03 -2.43 -8.42
CA THR A 19 -5.56 -1.04 -8.33
C THR A 19 -4.23 -0.94 -7.58
N ARG A 20 -3.23 -0.35 -8.22
CA ARG A 20 -1.97 0.01 -7.56
C ARG A 20 -2.14 1.30 -6.75
N ALA A 21 -1.74 1.27 -5.48
CA ALA A 21 -1.83 2.42 -4.58
C ALA A 21 -0.68 2.41 -3.56
N ILE A 22 -0.47 3.55 -2.90
CA ILE A 22 0.49 3.74 -1.82
C ILE A 22 -0.24 3.80 -0.50
N VAL A 23 0.27 3.11 0.51
CA VAL A 23 -0.20 3.24 1.89
C VAL A 23 0.27 4.58 2.45
N THR A 24 -0.66 5.44 2.84
CA THR A 24 -0.34 6.75 3.40
C THR A 24 -0.48 6.80 4.91
N ASP A 25 -1.34 5.95 5.50
CA ASP A 25 -1.63 5.95 6.92
C ASP A 25 -2.24 4.61 7.36
N ILE A 26 -2.19 4.31 8.67
CA ILE A 26 -2.85 3.15 9.28
C ILE A 26 -3.56 3.64 10.55
N ARG A 27 -4.88 3.83 10.45
CA ARG A 27 -5.69 4.44 11.52
C ARG A 27 -6.58 3.39 12.14
N ARG A 28 -6.33 3.05 13.41
CA ARG A 28 -7.10 2.04 14.16
C ARG A 28 -7.24 0.71 13.40
N GLY A 29 -6.18 0.29 12.70
CA GLY A 29 -6.16 -0.94 11.89
C GLY A 29 -6.70 -0.79 10.46
N VAL A 30 -7.26 0.37 10.09
CA VAL A 30 -7.69 0.66 8.72
C VAL A 30 -6.52 1.26 7.95
N THR A 31 -6.11 0.58 6.86
CA THR A 31 -5.07 1.07 5.97
C THR A 31 -5.64 2.12 5.02
N TRP A 32 -4.98 3.27 4.93
CA TRP A 32 -5.35 4.35 4.01
C TRP A 32 -4.44 4.35 2.80
N LEU A 33 -5.07 4.49 1.64
CA LEU A 33 -4.43 4.35 0.33
C LEU A 33 -4.55 5.65 -0.47
N ARG A 34 -3.54 5.90 -1.31
CA ARG A 34 -3.52 6.99 -2.28
C ARG A 34 -3.02 6.49 -3.63
N ARG A 35 -3.58 6.99 -4.72
CA ARG A 35 -3.02 6.84 -6.07
C ARG A 35 -3.15 8.15 -6.84
N PRO A 36 -2.29 8.44 -7.84
CA PRO A 36 -2.48 9.59 -8.71
C PRO A 36 -3.89 9.62 -9.33
N GLY A 37 -4.55 10.78 -9.31
CA GLY A 37 -5.91 10.94 -9.86
C GLY A 37 -7.05 10.46 -8.97
N ARG A 38 -6.77 9.85 -7.80
CA ARG A 38 -7.76 9.61 -6.73
C ARG A 38 -7.20 10.22 -5.44
N GLY A 39 -8.07 10.79 -4.60
CA GLY A 39 -7.66 11.26 -3.27
C GLY A 39 -7.18 10.13 -2.36
N GLU A 40 -7.12 10.37 -1.07
CA GLU A 40 -6.92 9.28 -0.10
C GLU A 40 -8.24 8.55 0.15
N TRP A 41 -8.22 7.22 0.29
CA TRP A 41 -9.38 6.42 0.67
C TRP A 41 -8.99 5.29 1.64
N PRO A 42 -9.88 4.86 2.53
CA PRO A 42 -9.65 3.67 3.35
C PRO A 42 -9.75 2.40 2.49
N ALA A 43 -8.83 1.46 2.68
CA ALA A 43 -8.94 0.11 2.15
C ALA A 43 -10.14 -0.60 2.79
N GLU A 44 -10.89 -1.36 1.99
CA GLU A 44 -12.04 -2.13 2.48
C GLU A 44 -11.59 -3.28 3.40
N ASP A 45 -10.46 -3.90 3.10
CA ASP A 45 -9.86 -4.97 3.90
C ASP A 45 -8.33 -4.92 3.79
N SER A 46 -7.66 -4.47 4.86
CA SER A 46 -6.20 -4.36 4.92
C SER A 46 -5.47 -5.70 4.73
N GLY A 47 -6.12 -6.82 5.04
CA GLY A 47 -5.55 -8.16 4.91
C GLY A 47 -5.60 -8.71 3.48
N ARG A 48 -6.39 -8.10 2.59
CA ARG A 48 -6.43 -8.44 1.16
C ARG A 48 -5.39 -7.70 0.33
N LEU A 49 -4.79 -6.66 0.90
CA LEU A 49 -3.76 -5.87 0.23
C LEU A 49 -2.52 -6.73 -0.01
N THR A 50 -2.08 -6.76 -1.27
CA THR A 50 -0.82 -7.43 -1.63
C THR A 50 0.27 -6.39 -1.77
N VAL A 51 1.29 -6.43 -0.92
CA VAL A 51 2.47 -5.56 -1.05
C VAL A 51 3.22 -5.92 -2.34
N THR A 52 3.31 -4.97 -3.26
CA THR A 52 4.05 -5.13 -4.52
C THR A 52 5.47 -4.58 -4.43
N ARG A 53 5.65 -3.51 -3.65
CA ARG A 53 6.95 -2.92 -3.32
C ARG A 53 6.91 -2.36 -1.91
N THR A 54 7.96 -2.62 -1.15
CA THR A 54 8.17 -1.97 0.14
C THR A 54 8.53 -0.49 -0.04
N ARG A 55 8.36 0.31 1.01
CA ARG A 55 8.85 1.69 1.06
C ARG A 55 10.34 1.78 0.70
N ALA A 56 11.16 0.86 1.20
CA ALA A 56 12.60 0.86 0.93
C ALA A 56 12.90 0.66 -0.56
N GLU A 57 12.21 -0.26 -1.22
CA GLU A 57 12.34 -0.49 -2.67
C GLU A 57 11.91 0.73 -3.49
N ARG A 58 10.84 1.42 -3.07
CA ARG A 58 10.40 2.66 -3.70
C ARG A 58 11.41 3.79 -3.57
N ILE A 59 11.99 3.97 -2.38
CA ILE A 59 13.03 4.98 -2.16
C ILE A 59 14.27 4.65 -3.01
N ALA A 60 14.67 3.38 -3.07
CA ALA A 60 15.78 2.94 -3.91
C ALA A 60 15.53 3.16 -5.41
N ALA A 61 14.27 3.12 -5.84
CA ALA A 61 13.85 3.44 -7.21
C ALA A 61 13.69 4.95 -7.49
N GLY A 62 13.79 5.80 -6.46
CA GLY A 62 13.66 7.26 -6.58
C GLY A 62 12.22 7.79 -6.48
N ASP A 63 11.27 6.97 -6.03
CA ASP A 63 9.84 7.32 -5.92
C ASP A 63 9.49 8.09 -4.61
N ALA A 64 10.43 8.84 -4.03
CA ALA A 64 10.32 9.49 -2.71
C ALA A 64 9.56 10.82 -2.73
#